data_AF-Q0AWH9-F1
#
_entry.id   AF-Q0AWH9-F1
#
_cell.length_a   1.000
_cell.length_b   1.000
_cell.length_c   1.000
_cell.angle_alpha   90.00
_cell.angle_beta   90.00
_cell.angle_gamma   90.00
#
_symmetry.space_group_name_H-M   'P 1'
#
loop_
_entity.id
_entity.type
_entity.pdbx_description
1 polymer ?
#
loop_
_entity_poly.entity_id
_entity_poly.type
_entity_poly.pdbx_seq_one_letter_code
_entity_poly.pdbx_strand_id
1 'polypeptide(L)'
;MRVNSTDLQNAFGKYLSLLEKEDIIITKNGRSVAKLLRYNEPDYFLVHEESKNYKTTKRISYEEYMDLVDSSDQRYELIDGENYLLATPSFKHQVVVNEISGHFYNYFRGKSCRSLTSPFDVRLFGFATKFEEDPNVVQPDVVVICDLDKINEANKYEGIPSLIVEVLSPSTKGKDMVMKLNLYMKSGVLEYWVVDMESKSILQYSFSPERDIDSLKSLGEEDTIESSAFAGLKILLGEIFAEI
;
A
#
# COMPACT_ATOMS: atom_id res chain seq x y z
N MET A 1 19.19 -27.95 17.95
CA MET A 1 19.42 -28.46 19.33
C MET A 1 18.29 -28.12 20.31
N ARG A 2 18.24 -28.71 21.51
CA ARG A 2 17.30 -28.34 22.60
C ARG A 2 18.04 -27.70 23.78
N VAL A 3 17.53 -26.59 24.31
CA VAL A 3 18.14 -25.85 25.43
C VAL A 3 17.09 -25.50 26.48
N ASN A 4 17.47 -25.42 27.75
CA ASN A 4 16.57 -24.93 28.79
C ASN A 4 16.47 -23.39 28.71
N SER A 5 15.29 -22.84 28.98
CA SER A 5 15.06 -21.38 29.06
C SER A 5 16.05 -20.65 29.97
N THR A 6 16.46 -21.26 31.09
CA THR A 6 17.43 -20.65 32.01
C THR A 6 18.84 -20.60 31.41
N ASP A 7 19.24 -21.66 30.72
CA ASP A 7 20.53 -21.70 30.03
C ASP A 7 20.58 -20.71 28.87
N LEU A 8 19.48 -20.63 28.11
CA LEU A 8 19.34 -19.64 27.03
C LEU A 8 19.50 -18.22 27.55
N GLN A 9 18.88 -17.88 28.68
CA GLN A 9 18.97 -16.55 29.29
C GLN A 9 20.41 -16.21 29.71
N ASN A 10 21.10 -17.17 30.34
CA ASN A 10 22.45 -16.96 30.87
C ASN A 10 23.54 -16.93 29.79
N ALA A 11 23.31 -17.60 28.64
CA ALA A 11 24.29 -17.75 27.57
C ALA A 11 23.72 -17.33 26.21
N PHE A 12 22.85 -16.32 26.17
CA PHE A 12 22.12 -15.94 24.97
C PHE A 12 23.03 -15.69 23.76
N GLY A 13 24.12 -14.93 23.95
CA GLY A 13 25.09 -14.65 22.88
C GLY A 13 25.77 -15.90 22.29
N LYS A 14 25.99 -16.95 23.10
CA LYS A 14 26.52 -18.24 22.62
C LYS A 14 25.50 -18.97 21.73
N TYR A 15 24.22 -18.87 22.08
CA TYR A 15 23.18 -19.52 21.29
C TYR A 15 22.90 -18.75 20.01
N LEU A 16 23.03 -17.42 20.00
CA LEU A 16 22.99 -16.63 18.77
C LEU A 16 24.04 -17.09 17.75
N SER A 17 25.28 -17.37 18.19
CA SER A 17 26.32 -17.85 17.26
C SER A 17 26.11 -19.29 16.78
N LEU A 18 25.29 -20.08 17.46
CA LEU A 18 24.93 -21.45 17.03
C LEU A 18 23.80 -21.47 16.01
N LEU A 19 23.00 -20.41 15.92
CA LEU A 19 21.94 -20.26 14.91
C LEU A 19 22.48 -20.23 13.47
N GLU A 20 23.79 -20.00 13.28
CA GLU A 20 24.42 -20.17 11.95
C GLU A 20 24.42 -21.63 11.46
N LYS A 21 24.28 -22.59 12.38
CA LYS A 21 24.43 -24.02 12.08
C LYS A 21 23.13 -24.80 12.25
N GLU A 22 22.30 -24.43 13.22
CA GLU A 22 21.05 -25.13 13.49
C GLU A 22 20.05 -24.29 14.29
N ASP A 23 18.77 -24.61 14.11
CA ASP A 23 17.70 -24.06 14.92
C ASP A 23 17.77 -24.53 16.39
N ILE A 24 17.33 -23.67 17.30
CA ILE A 24 17.37 -23.94 18.74
C ILE A 24 15.95 -24.04 19.29
N ILE A 25 15.59 -25.21 19.81
CA ILE A 25 14.32 -25.44 20.49
C ILE A 25 14.50 -25.15 21.98
N ILE A 26 13.71 -24.21 22.50
CA ILE A 26 13.74 -23.78 23.89
C ILE A 26 12.75 -24.63 24.67
N THR A 27 13.19 -25.15 25.81
CA THR A 27 12.42 -26.01 26.69
C THR A 27 12.29 -25.39 28.09
N LYS A 28 11.13 -25.57 28.71
CA LYS A 28 10.86 -25.19 30.10
C LYS A 28 10.15 -26.35 30.79
N ASN A 29 10.70 -26.81 31.92
CA ASN A 29 10.22 -28.00 32.63
C ASN A 29 10.08 -29.25 31.72
N GLY A 30 11.05 -29.45 30.82
CA GLY A 30 11.08 -30.59 29.90
C GLY A 30 10.13 -30.51 28.69
N ARG A 31 9.32 -29.45 28.58
CA ARG A 31 8.43 -29.23 27.43
C ARG A 31 9.01 -28.18 26.50
N SER A 32 8.92 -28.40 25.19
CA SER A 32 9.23 -27.36 24.18
C SER A 32 8.24 -26.22 24.31
N VAL A 33 8.75 -24.99 24.42
CA VAL A 33 7.95 -23.77 24.63
C VAL A 33 8.18 -22.69 23.60
N ALA A 34 9.34 -22.70 22.92
CA ALA A 34 9.65 -21.76 21.86
C ALA A 34 10.72 -22.34 20.92
N LYS A 35 10.90 -21.71 19.76
CA LYS A 35 11.97 -22.01 18.80
C LYS A 35 12.66 -20.70 18.46
N LEU A 36 13.98 -20.69 18.57
CA LEU A 36 14.84 -19.59 18.15
C LEU A 36 15.40 -19.95 16.77
N LEU A 37 15.15 -19.07 15.81
CA LEU A 37 15.58 -19.18 14.43
C LEU A 37 16.58 -18.07 14.14
N ARG A 38 17.51 -18.33 13.22
CA ARG A 38 18.28 -17.23 12.61
C ARG A 38 17.31 -16.39 11.80
N TYR A 39 17.18 -15.12 12.16
CA TYR A 39 16.59 -14.15 11.25
C TYR A 39 17.65 -13.83 10.19
N ASN A 40 17.45 -14.32 8.98
CA ASN A 40 18.13 -13.74 7.84
C ASN A 40 17.29 -12.50 7.50
N GLU A 41 17.90 -11.31 7.55
CA GLU A 41 17.32 -10.21 6.78
C GLU A 41 17.18 -10.76 5.37
N PRO A 42 15.96 -10.87 4.86
CA PRO A 42 15.85 -11.38 3.52
C PRO A 42 16.56 -10.37 2.61
N ASP A 43 17.39 -10.86 1.67
CA ASP A 43 18.17 -10.07 0.71
C ASP A 43 17.25 -9.32 -0.30
N TYR A 44 16.08 -8.87 0.13
CA TYR A 44 15.21 -8.00 -0.63
C TYR A 44 15.74 -6.57 -0.52
N PHE A 45 15.93 -5.95 -1.68
CA PHE A 45 16.38 -4.57 -1.78
C PHE A 45 15.20 -3.66 -1.42
N LEU A 46 15.07 -3.35 -0.13
CA LEU A 46 13.97 -2.53 0.37
C LEU A 46 14.24 -1.06 0.08
N VAL A 47 13.25 -0.40 -0.53
CA VAL A 47 13.21 1.04 -0.50
C VAL A 47 12.28 1.51 0.61
N HIS A 48 12.79 2.32 1.52
CA HIS A 48 11.94 3.04 2.46
C HIS A 48 11.37 4.28 1.76
N GLU A 49 10.06 4.47 1.84
CA GLU A 49 9.40 5.71 1.39
C GLU A 49 10.06 6.98 1.96
N GLU A 50 10.58 6.91 3.20
CA GLU A 50 11.24 8.02 3.89
C GLU A 50 12.67 8.34 3.39
N SER A 51 13.23 7.52 2.50
CA SER A 51 14.62 7.67 2.05
C SER A 51 14.76 8.70 0.92
N LYS A 52 15.48 9.80 1.17
CA LYS A 52 15.72 10.86 0.17
C LYS A 52 16.57 10.41 -1.03
N ASN A 53 17.27 9.27 -0.94
CA ASN A 53 18.24 8.78 -1.92
C ASN A 53 17.97 7.32 -2.32
N TYR A 54 17.08 7.15 -3.29
CA TYR A 54 16.88 5.89 -4.01
C TYR A 54 18.14 5.54 -4.80
N LYS A 55 18.86 4.49 -4.38
CA LYS A 55 19.74 3.72 -5.27
C LYS A 55 19.65 2.25 -4.89
N THR A 56 18.68 1.56 -5.48
CA THR A 56 18.73 0.12 -5.66
C THR A 56 18.80 -0.15 -7.16
N THR A 57 19.59 -1.15 -7.59
CA THR A 57 19.80 -1.48 -9.02
C THR A 57 19.20 -2.83 -9.39
N LYS A 58 18.42 -3.46 -8.49
CA LYS A 58 17.86 -4.80 -8.72
C LYS A 58 16.35 -4.74 -8.61
N ARG A 59 15.68 -5.02 -9.73
CA ARG A 59 14.24 -5.22 -9.84
C ARG A 59 13.89 -6.66 -9.44
N ILE A 60 12.73 -6.86 -8.83
CA ILE A 60 12.19 -8.17 -8.44
C ILE A 60 10.94 -8.52 -9.26
N SER A 61 10.67 -9.81 -9.44
CA SER A 61 9.43 -10.29 -10.08
C SER A 61 8.24 -10.27 -9.13
N TYR A 62 7.04 -10.50 -9.67
CA TYR A 62 5.83 -10.64 -8.87
C TYR A 62 5.92 -11.84 -7.92
N GLU A 63 6.49 -12.96 -8.37
CA GLU A 63 6.69 -14.16 -7.55
C GLU A 63 7.64 -13.89 -6.38
N GLU A 64 8.75 -13.18 -6.64
CA GLU A 64 9.70 -12.79 -5.59
C GLU A 64 9.05 -11.84 -4.56
N TYR A 65 8.15 -10.97 -4.99
CA TYR A 65 7.35 -10.13 -4.10
C TYR A 65 6.34 -10.94 -3.28
N MET A 66 5.67 -11.91 -3.89
CA MET A 66 4.75 -12.79 -3.16
C MET A 66 5.49 -13.57 -2.07
N ASP A 67 6.68 -14.10 -2.36
CA ASP A 67 7.53 -14.77 -1.37
C ASP A 67 7.93 -13.81 -0.23
N LEU A 68 8.19 -12.53 -0.53
CA LEU A 68 8.49 -11.51 0.47
C LEU A 68 7.29 -11.20 1.37
N VAL A 69 6.10 -10.98 0.81
CA VAL A 69 4.89 -10.67 1.58
C VAL A 69 4.46 -11.87 2.43
N ASP A 70 4.55 -13.09 1.89
CA ASP A 70 4.20 -14.31 2.64
C ASP A 70 5.18 -14.63 3.77
N SER A 71 6.40 -14.06 3.74
CA SER A 71 7.45 -14.28 4.74
C SER A 71 7.64 -13.14 5.74
N SER A 72 6.85 -12.07 5.64
CA SER A 72 7.01 -10.84 6.44
C SER A 72 5.68 -10.26 6.88
N ASP A 73 5.61 -9.76 8.12
CA ASP A 73 4.45 -9.00 8.62
C ASP A 73 4.48 -7.51 8.20
N GLN A 74 5.49 -7.09 7.44
CA GLN A 74 5.60 -5.73 6.93
C GLN A 74 4.72 -5.52 5.68
N ARG A 75 4.38 -4.26 5.39
CA ARG A 75 3.59 -3.90 4.21
C ARG A 75 4.49 -3.42 3.08
N TYR A 76 4.26 -3.89 1.87
CA TYR A 76 5.08 -3.54 0.71
C TYR A 76 4.25 -3.20 -0.52
N GLU A 77 4.73 -2.27 -1.32
CA GLU A 77 4.30 -2.06 -2.71
C GLU A 77 5.40 -2.50 -3.67
N LEU A 78 5.01 -2.99 -4.84
CA LEU A 78 5.89 -3.29 -5.95
C LEU A 78 5.55 -2.35 -7.11
N ILE A 79 6.48 -1.48 -7.49
CA ILE A 79 6.27 -0.51 -8.56
C ILE A 79 7.46 -0.57 -9.53
N ASP A 80 7.19 -0.87 -10.81
CA ASP A 80 8.18 -1.06 -11.87
C ASP A 80 9.30 -2.06 -11.50
N GLY A 81 8.96 -3.07 -10.69
CA GLY A 81 9.87 -4.07 -10.16
C GLY A 81 10.69 -3.62 -8.96
N GLU A 82 10.52 -2.40 -8.45
CA GLU A 82 11.13 -1.93 -7.21
C GLU A 82 10.21 -2.14 -6.02
N ASN A 83 10.75 -2.63 -4.90
CA ASN A 83 9.98 -2.95 -3.70
C ASN A 83 10.06 -1.82 -2.67
N TYR A 84 8.90 -1.31 -2.28
CA TYR A 84 8.73 -0.17 -1.37
C TYR A 84 8.15 -0.66 -0.05
N LEU A 85 8.87 -0.44 1.04
CA LEU A 85 8.38 -0.69 2.39
C LEU A 85 7.51 0.48 2.84
N LEU A 86 6.24 0.21 3.12
CA LEU A 86 5.27 1.18 3.58
C LEU A 86 5.40 1.43 5.08
N ALA A 87 5.45 2.70 5.47
CA ALA A 87 5.43 3.09 6.88
C ALA A 87 4.07 2.79 7.53
N THR A 88 4.04 2.71 8.85
CA THR A 88 2.76 2.68 9.59
C THR A 88 2.12 4.07 9.53
N PRO A 89 0.86 4.20 9.14
CA PRO A 89 0.23 5.51 9.03
C PRO A 89 0.02 6.18 10.39
N SER A 90 0.06 7.51 10.42
CA SER A 90 -0.20 8.28 11.64
C SER A 90 -1.69 8.33 11.98
N PHE A 91 -2.02 8.73 13.21
CA PHE A 91 -3.42 8.94 13.61
C PHE A 91 -4.16 9.94 12.70
N LYS A 92 -3.55 11.09 12.39
CA LYS A 92 -4.17 12.12 11.53
C LYS A 92 -4.45 11.59 10.12
N HIS A 93 -3.51 10.80 9.58
CA HIS A 93 -3.68 10.12 8.29
C HIS A 93 -4.91 9.21 8.32
N GLN A 94 -5.03 8.37 9.34
CA GLN A 94 -6.16 7.45 9.47
C GLN A 94 -7.50 8.15 9.70
N VAL A 95 -7.53 9.30 10.37
CA VAL A 95 -8.75 10.12 10.50
C VAL A 95 -9.21 10.57 9.11
N VAL A 96 -8.33 11.14 8.30
CA VAL A 96 -8.66 11.61 6.94
C VAL A 96 -9.12 10.46 6.04
N VAL A 97 -8.43 9.31 6.09
CA VAL A 97 -8.83 8.11 5.35
C VAL A 97 -10.23 7.65 5.75
N ASN A 98 -10.54 7.66 7.05
CA ASN A 98 -11.86 7.26 7.56
C ASN A 98 -12.98 8.21 7.12
N GLU A 99 -12.75 9.52 7.15
CA GLU A 99 -13.74 10.50 6.68
C GLU A 99 -14.09 10.27 5.20
N ILE A 100 -13.06 10.19 4.34
CA ILE A 100 -13.25 9.91 2.90
C ILE A 100 -13.99 8.59 2.69
N SER A 101 -13.60 7.55 3.42
CA SER A 101 -14.22 6.22 3.35
C SER A 101 -15.67 6.23 3.79
N GLY A 102 -16.03 7.03 4.80
CA GLY A 102 -17.42 7.20 5.24
C GLY A 102 -18.31 7.78 4.15
N HIS A 103 -17.86 8.84 3.48
CA HIS A 103 -18.57 9.43 2.34
C HIS A 103 -18.69 8.44 1.19
N PHE A 104 -17.60 7.76 0.84
CA PHE A 104 -17.59 6.79 -0.26
C PHE A 104 -18.52 5.60 0.04
N TYR A 105 -18.45 5.04 1.25
CA TYR A 105 -19.30 3.93 1.67
C TYR A 105 -20.78 4.28 1.55
N ASN A 106 -21.17 5.48 1.99
CA ASN A 106 -22.55 5.95 1.88
C ASN A 106 -22.97 6.12 0.42
N TYR A 107 -22.10 6.69 -0.44
CA TYR A 107 -22.40 6.89 -1.85
C TYR A 107 -22.49 5.56 -2.64
N PHE A 108 -21.63 4.58 -2.36
CA PHE A 108 -21.59 3.29 -3.06
C PHE A 108 -22.52 2.23 -2.48
N ARG A 109 -23.21 2.51 -1.36
CA ARG A 109 -24.18 1.59 -0.78
C ARG A 109 -25.29 1.24 -1.79
N GLY A 110 -25.42 -0.05 -2.09
CA GLY A 110 -26.44 -0.56 -3.04
C GLY A 110 -26.08 -0.38 -4.52
N LYS A 111 -24.87 0.08 -4.85
CA LYS A 111 -24.35 0.16 -6.22
C LYS A 111 -23.47 -1.06 -6.55
N SER A 112 -23.09 -1.19 -7.82
CA SER A 112 -22.21 -2.26 -8.30
C SER A 112 -20.77 -2.11 -7.81
N CYS A 113 -20.27 -0.88 -7.71
CA CYS A 113 -18.91 -0.60 -7.24
C CYS A 113 -18.76 -0.72 -5.72
N ARG A 114 -17.52 -0.92 -5.26
CA ARG A 114 -17.14 -1.02 -3.85
C ARG A 114 -15.97 -0.09 -3.55
N SER A 115 -16.09 0.69 -2.48
CA SER A 115 -14.97 1.40 -1.88
C SER A 115 -14.30 0.55 -0.79
N LEU A 116 -12.99 0.51 -0.78
CA LEU A 116 -12.15 -0.22 0.18
C LEU A 116 -11.01 0.69 0.66
N THR A 117 -10.38 0.32 1.78
CA THR A 117 -9.23 1.05 2.35
C THR A 117 -8.02 0.13 2.48
N SER A 118 -6.83 0.71 2.62
CA SER A 118 -5.65 -0.05 2.99
C SER A 118 -5.79 -0.67 4.40
N PRO A 119 -5.12 -1.82 4.69
CA PRO A 119 -4.33 -2.64 3.77
C PRO A 119 -5.21 -3.45 2.81
N PHE A 120 -4.95 -3.29 1.51
CA PHE A 120 -5.61 -4.05 0.45
C PHE A 120 -4.73 -4.02 -0.81
N ASP A 121 -4.18 -5.17 -1.18
CA ASP A 121 -3.32 -5.27 -2.36
C ASP A 121 -4.14 -5.12 -3.64
N VAL A 122 -3.70 -4.20 -4.49
CA VAL A 122 -4.21 -3.98 -5.83
C VAL A 122 -3.10 -4.37 -6.80
N ARG A 123 -3.21 -5.56 -7.40
CA ARG A 123 -2.36 -5.92 -8.53
C ARG A 123 -2.90 -5.25 -9.78
N LEU A 124 -2.16 -4.27 -10.29
CA LEU A 124 -2.56 -3.52 -11.47
C LEU A 124 -2.36 -4.39 -12.70
N PHE A 125 -3.47 -4.96 -13.20
CA PHE A 125 -3.46 -5.93 -14.29
C PHE A 125 -4.53 -5.57 -15.33
N GLY A 126 -4.13 -5.21 -16.56
CA GLY A 126 -5.07 -4.96 -17.66
C GLY A 126 -4.61 -4.05 -18.81
N PHE A 127 -5.28 -4.25 -19.97
CA PHE A 127 -5.38 -3.50 -21.24
C PHE A 127 -4.18 -2.77 -21.87
N ALA A 128 -2.98 -2.79 -21.30
CA ALA A 128 -1.78 -2.50 -22.09
C ALA A 128 -0.90 -3.73 -22.14
N THR A 129 -0.64 -4.17 -23.37
CA THR A 129 0.35 -5.18 -23.76
C THR A 129 1.80 -4.82 -23.37
N LYS A 130 2.01 -3.79 -22.55
CA LYS A 130 3.27 -3.47 -21.86
C LYS A 130 3.23 -3.74 -20.35
N PHE A 131 2.06 -3.75 -19.72
CA PHE A 131 1.86 -3.95 -18.28
C PHE A 131 1.41 -5.37 -17.92
N GLU A 132 1.09 -6.24 -18.89
CA GLU A 132 0.81 -7.66 -18.59
C GLU A 132 2.04 -8.39 -17.99
N GLU A 133 3.25 -7.85 -18.19
CA GLU A 133 4.50 -8.34 -17.59
C GLU A 133 5.00 -7.48 -16.42
N ASP A 134 4.39 -6.32 -16.14
CA ASP A 134 4.86 -5.43 -15.07
C ASP A 134 4.28 -5.89 -13.73
N PRO A 135 5.11 -6.15 -12.71
CA PRO A 135 4.68 -6.81 -11.49
C PRO A 135 4.03 -5.83 -10.48
N ASN A 136 3.30 -4.83 -10.97
CA ASN A 136 2.84 -3.71 -10.15
C ASN A 136 1.78 -4.14 -9.13
N VAL A 137 2.07 -3.93 -7.85
CA VAL A 137 1.16 -4.14 -6.71
C VAL A 137 1.23 -2.93 -5.81
N VAL A 138 0.10 -2.27 -5.59
CA VAL A 138 0.01 -1.06 -4.74
C VAL A 138 -0.99 -1.29 -3.60
N GLN A 139 -0.87 -0.50 -2.53
CA GLN A 139 -1.84 -0.47 -1.42
C GLN A 139 -2.34 0.96 -1.18
N PRO A 140 -3.22 1.49 -2.05
CA PRO A 140 -3.69 2.85 -1.92
C PRO A 140 -4.55 3.02 -0.66
N ASP A 141 -4.54 4.23 -0.10
CA ASP A 141 -5.27 4.52 1.13
C ASP A 141 -6.79 4.31 1.01
N VAL A 142 -7.38 4.76 -0.11
CA VAL A 142 -8.77 4.45 -0.49
C VAL A 142 -8.81 4.09 -1.97
N VAL A 143 -9.58 3.05 -2.29
CA VAL A 143 -9.75 2.55 -3.66
C VAL A 143 -11.21 2.28 -3.97
N VAL A 144 -11.63 2.53 -5.20
CA VAL A 144 -12.96 2.17 -5.72
C VAL A 144 -12.83 1.22 -6.90
N ILE A 145 -13.39 0.02 -6.76
CA ILE A 145 -13.43 -1.01 -7.81
C ILE A 145 -14.87 -1.26 -8.27
N CYS A 146 -15.07 -1.45 -9.57
CA CYS A 146 -16.39 -1.65 -10.18
C CYS A 146 -16.52 -3.01 -10.90
N ASP A 147 -15.41 -3.69 -11.10
CA ASP A 147 -15.20 -4.94 -11.82
C ASP A 147 -14.93 -6.07 -10.82
N LEU A 148 -15.93 -6.40 -10.00
CA LEU A 148 -15.79 -7.41 -8.93
C LEU A 148 -15.50 -8.82 -9.45
N ASP A 149 -15.67 -9.07 -10.75
CA ASP A 149 -15.25 -10.30 -11.43
C ASP A 149 -13.70 -10.43 -11.53
N LYS A 150 -12.96 -9.35 -11.25
CA LYS A 150 -11.49 -9.34 -11.13
C LYS A 150 -10.97 -9.74 -9.76
N ILE A 151 -11.86 -10.10 -8.83
CA ILE A 151 -11.48 -10.75 -7.58
C ILE A 151 -11.26 -12.23 -7.86
N ASN A 152 -10.03 -12.71 -7.64
CA ASN A 152 -9.67 -14.10 -7.87
C ASN A 152 -10.17 -15.03 -6.74
N GLU A 153 -9.99 -16.34 -6.92
CA GLU A 153 -10.41 -17.35 -5.92
C GLU A 153 -9.73 -17.20 -4.55
N ALA A 154 -8.58 -16.53 -4.50
CA ALA A 154 -7.84 -16.20 -3.28
C ALA A 154 -8.30 -14.88 -2.62
N ASN A 155 -9.40 -14.27 -3.10
CA ASN A 155 -9.91 -12.96 -2.67
C ASN A 155 -8.94 -11.80 -2.88
N LYS A 156 -8.04 -11.89 -3.87
CA LYS A 156 -7.16 -10.80 -4.29
C LYS A 156 -7.72 -10.10 -5.53
N TYR A 157 -7.54 -8.80 -5.60
CA TYR A 157 -7.97 -8.00 -6.76
C TYR A 157 -6.85 -7.89 -7.79
N GLU A 158 -7.16 -8.28 -9.03
CA GLU A 158 -6.26 -8.23 -10.17
C GLU A 158 -6.94 -7.46 -11.33
N GLY A 159 -6.85 -6.13 -11.27
CA GLY A 159 -7.60 -5.25 -12.16
C GLY A 159 -7.14 -3.81 -12.06
N ILE A 160 -7.91 -2.90 -12.66
CA ILE A 160 -7.63 -1.46 -12.67
C ILE A 160 -8.74 -0.74 -11.91
N PRO A 161 -8.47 -0.15 -10.73
CA PRO A 161 -9.47 0.61 -10.00
C PRO A 161 -10.00 1.79 -10.79
N SER A 162 -11.27 2.11 -10.58
CA SER A 162 -11.90 3.27 -11.21
C SER A 162 -11.46 4.58 -10.56
N LEU A 163 -11.25 4.59 -9.23
CA LEU A 163 -10.76 5.76 -8.51
C LEU A 163 -9.79 5.34 -7.40
N ILE A 164 -8.71 6.11 -7.25
CA ILE A 164 -7.71 5.94 -6.19
C ILE A 164 -7.57 7.25 -5.41
N VAL A 165 -7.41 7.16 -4.09
CA VAL A 165 -7.05 8.28 -3.21
C VAL A 165 -5.79 7.92 -2.43
N GLU A 166 -4.83 8.84 -2.42
CA GLU A 166 -3.60 8.75 -1.62
C GLU A 166 -3.56 9.94 -0.66
N VAL A 167 -3.36 9.67 0.64
CA VAL A 167 -3.24 10.71 1.67
C VAL A 167 -1.77 10.91 1.98
N LEU A 168 -1.24 12.06 1.57
CA LEU A 168 0.17 12.39 1.74
C LEU A 168 0.53 12.44 3.23
N SER A 169 1.61 11.74 3.57
CA SER A 169 2.30 11.92 4.83
C SER A 169 3.45 12.93 4.63
N PRO A 170 3.94 13.59 5.69
CA PRO A 170 5.04 14.56 5.58
C PRO A 170 6.32 14.00 4.91
N SER A 171 6.49 12.67 4.90
CA SER A 171 7.65 11.98 4.34
C SER A 171 7.56 11.64 2.84
N THR A 172 6.37 11.68 2.19
CA THR A 172 6.17 11.14 0.83
C THR A 172 5.97 12.19 -0.29
N LYS A 173 5.99 13.49 0.03
CA LYS A 173 5.43 14.56 -0.82
C LYS A 173 5.92 14.74 -2.28
N GLY A 174 7.08 14.21 -2.67
CA GLY A 174 7.74 14.62 -3.92
C GLY A 174 7.76 13.56 -5.02
N LYS A 175 8.73 12.65 -4.93
CA LYS A 175 9.02 11.66 -5.98
C LYS A 175 7.97 10.55 -6.05
N ASP A 176 7.47 10.12 -4.90
CA ASP A 176 6.44 9.09 -4.78
C ASP A 176 5.15 9.53 -5.50
N MET A 177 4.70 10.75 -5.26
CA MET A 177 3.55 11.33 -5.94
C MET A 177 3.68 11.33 -7.48
N VAL A 178 4.84 11.69 -8.02
CA VAL A 178 5.08 11.68 -9.48
C VAL A 178 5.11 10.27 -10.04
N MET A 179 5.70 9.33 -9.31
CA MET A 179 5.75 7.92 -9.70
C MET A 179 4.33 7.32 -9.74
N LYS A 180 3.58 7.43 -8.64
CA LYS A 180 2.21 6.91 -8.52
C LYS A 180 1.25 7.58 -9.51
N LEU A 181 1.35 8.89 -9.71
CA LEU A 181 0.58 9.60 -10.75
C LEU A 181 0.81 8.98 -12.13
N ASN A 182 2.08 8.78 -12.52
CA ASN A 182 2.40 8.17 -13.80
C ASN A 182 1.91 6.72 -13.89
N LEU A 183 2.05 5.95 -12.81
CA LEU A 183 1.59 4.56 -12.73
C LEU A 183 0.07 4.49 -12.94
N TYR A 184 -0.72 5.23 -12.16
CA TYR A 184 -2.18 5.19 -12.21
C TYR A 184 -2.73 5.71 -13.54
N MET A 185 -2.18 6.83 -14.05
CA MET A 185 -2.54 7.37 -15.36
C MET A 185 -2.29 6.34 -16.47
N LYS A 186 -1.09 5.74 -16.51
CA LYS A 186 -0.75 4.75 -17.53
C LYS A 186 -1.47 3.42 -17.36
N SER A 187 -1.91 3.09 -16.16
CA SER A 187 -2.68 1.87 -15.87
C SER A 187 -4.13 1.98 -16.34
N GLY A 188 -4.65 3.19 -16.54
CA GLY A 188 -6.04 3.43 -16.97
C GLY A 188 -7.02 3.63 -15.82
N VAL A 189 -6.53 4.03 -14.65
CA VAL A 189 -7.40 4.58 -13.59
C VAL A 189 -8.17 5.76 -14.18
N LEU A 190 -9.43 5.98 -13.79
CA LEU A 190 -10.23 7.08 -14.34
C LEU A 190 -10.00 8.39 -13.57
N GLU A 191 -9.84 8.27 -12.25
CA GLU A 191 -9.72 9.41 -11.36
C GLU A 191 -8.76 9.14 -10.21
N TYR A 192 -7.92 10.12 -9.87
CA TYR A 192 -6.90 10.00 -8.84
C TYR A 192 -6.86 11.24 -7.95
N TRP A 193 -6.96 11.06 -6.65
CA TRP A 193 -6.95 12.14 -5.66
C TRP A 193 -5.68 12.06 -4.82
N VAL A 194 -5.00 13.20 -4.68
CA VAL A 194 -3.87 13.37 -3.77
C VAL A 194 -4.28 14.33 -2.68
N VAL A 195 -4.34 13.84 -1.44
CA VAL A 195 -4.79 14.61 -0.28
C VAL A 195 -3.60 15.08 0.53
N ASP A 196 -3.40 16.39 0.65
CA ASP A 196 -2.39 16.99 1.50
C ASP A 196 -3.03 17.48 2.81
N MET A 197 -2.73 16.78 3.90
CA MET A 197 -3.25 17.11 5.23
C MET A 197 -2.64 18.39 5.81
N GLU A 198 -1.42 18.78 5.40
CA GLU A 198 -0.76 19.96 5.95
C GLU A 198 -1.35 21.24 5.35
N SER A 199 -1.57 21.25 4.03
CA SER A 199 -2.20 22.37 3.34
C SER A 199 -3.73 22.27 3.26
N LYS A 200 -4.32 21.20 3.80
CA LYS A 200 -5.76 20.91 3.76
C LYS A 200 -6.35 21.08 2.36
N SER A 201 -5.72 20.40 1.41
CA SER A 201 -6.04 20.54 -0.01
C SER A 201 -6.05 19.19 -0.71
N ILE A 202 -6.81 19.09 -1.80
CA ILE A 202 -6.82 17.92 -2.67
C ILE A 202 -6.46 18.33 -4.09
N LEU A 203 -5.52 17.58 -4.69
CA LEU A 203 -5.34 17.56 -6.14
C LEU A 203 -6.21 16.46 -6.73
N GLN A 204 -7.17 16.83 -7.58
CA GLN A 204 -8.02 15.90 -8.31
C GLN A 204 -7.52 15.80 -9.75
N TYR A 205 -7.10 14.60 -10.15
CA TYR A 205 -6.77 14.25 -11.52
C TYR A 205 -7.88 13.42 -12.14
N SER A 206 -8.31 13.77 -13.36
CA SER A 206 -9.04 12.87 -14.25
C SER A 206 -8.15 12.48 -15.42
N PHE A 207 -8.32 11.25 -15.92
CA PHE A 207 -7.52 10.73 -17.02
C PHE A 207 -8.39 10.45 -18.24
N SER A 208 -7.84 10.73 -19.43
CA SER A 208 -8.51 10.44 -20.69
C SER A 208 -8.34 8.95 -21.09
N PRO A 209 -9.16 8.44 -22.02
CA PRO A 209 -8.95 7.09 -22.57
C PRO A 209 -7.57 6.87 -23.21
N GLU A 210 -6.92 7.94 -23.67
CA GLU A 210 -5.56 7.95 -24.22
C GLU A 210 -4.46 7.89 -23.15
N ARG A 211 -4.82 7.86 -21.86
CA ARG A 211 -3.92 7.76 -20.70
C ARG A 211 -3.05 9.00 -20.50
N ASP A 212 -3.67 10.15 -20.72
CA ASP A 212 -3.13 11.46 -20.39
C ASP A 212 -4.00 12.14 -19.33
N ILE A 213 -3.48 13.20 -18.72
CA ILE A 213 -4.26 14.04 -17.80
C ILE A 213 -5.31 14.80 -18.62
N ASP A 214 -6.58 14.50 -18.35
CA ASP A 214 -7.72 15.21 -18.94
C ASP A 214 -8.01 16.49 -18.15
N SER A 215 -8.01 16.41 -16.81
CA SER A 215 -8.14 17.58 -15.95
C SER A 215 -7.33 17.45 -14.66
N LEU A 216 -6.91 18.61 -14.15
CA LEU A 216 -6.28 18.77 -12.84
C LEU A 216 -6.96 19.93 -12.12
N LYS A 217 -7.54 19.66 -10.95
CA LYS A 217 -8.07 20.68 -10.05
C LYS A 217 -7.29 20.69 -8.74
N SER A 218 -6.99 21.88 -8.26
CA SER A 218 -6.46 22.11 -6.92
C SER A 218 -7.57 22.72 -6.08
N LEU A 219 -7.99 21.99 -5.06
CA LEU A 219 -9.14 22.34 -4.22
C LEU A 219 -8.65 22.56 -2.78
N GLY A 220 -9.10 23.63 -2.14
CA GLY A 220 -8.85 23.95 -0.75
C GLY A 220 -10.00 23.54 0.18
N GLU A 221 -9.81 23.69 1.48
CA GLU A 221 -10.75 23.29 2.53
C GLU A 221 -12.20 23.77 2.34
N GLU A 222 -12.41 24.95 1.75
CA GLU A 222 -13.75 25.52 1.51
C GLU A 222 -14.43 25.01 0.23
N ASP A 223 -13.69 24.29 -0.62
CA ASP A 223 -14.20 23.78 -1.88
C ASP A 223 -14.98 22.46 -1.69
N THR A 224 -15.85 22.16 -2.65
CA THR A 224 -16.48 20.84 -2.77
C THR A 224 -15.80 20.07 -3.89
N ILE A 225 -15.24 18.90 -3.58
CA ILE A 225 -14.78 17.98 -4.61
C ILE A 225 -15.98 17.22 -5.18
N GLU A 226 -16.07 17.16 -6.50
CA GLU A 226 -17.07 16.40 -7.23
C GLU A 226 -16.35 15.42 -8.16
N SER A 227 -16.63 14.12 -8.00
CA SER A 227 -16.00 13.10 -8.83
C SER A 227 -16.38 13.24 -10.29
N SER A 228 -15.37 13.19 -11.15
CA SER A 228 -15.53 13.14 -12.61
C SER A 228 -15.99 11.76 -13.09
N ALA A 229 -15.58 10.68 -12.42
CA ALA A 229 -15.91 9.30 -12.76
C ALA A 229 -17.27 8.86 -12.18
N PHE A 230 -17.70 9.46 -11.06
CA PHE A 230 -18.89 9.03 -10.32
C PHE A 230 -19.89 10.19 -10.12
N ALA A 231 -20.84 10.29 -11.03
CA ALA A 231 -21.86 11.34 -11.00
C ALA A 231 -22.59 11.39 -9.64
N GLY A 232 -22.57 12.57 -9.02
CA GLY A 232 -23.21 12.82 -7.72
C GLY A 232 -22.38 12.43 -6.50
N LEU A 233 -21.18 11.88 -6.64
CA LEU A 233 -20.23 11.76 -5.53
C LEU A 233 -19.61 13.14 -5.31
N LYS A 234 -20.01 13.79 -4.21
CA LYS A 234 -19.56 15.12 -3.82
C LYS A 234 -19.24 15.15 -2.34
N ILE A 235 -18.15 15.82 -1.96
CA ILE A 235 -17.72 15.95 -0.57
C ILE A 235 -17.23 17.38 -0.35
N LEU A 236 -17.69 18.02 0.73
CA LEU A 236 -17.13 19.30 1.14
C LEU A 236 -15.77 19.04 1.81
N LEU A 237 -14.69 19.68 1.35
CA LEU A 237 -13.35 19.35 1.83
C LEU A 237 -13.16 19.65 3.33
N GLY A 238 -13.87 20.63 3.86
CA GLY A 238 -13.91 20.90 5.30
C GLY A 238 -14.43 19.72 6.14
N GLU A 239 -15.25 18.82 5.59
CA GLU A 239 -15.70 17.60 6.28
C GLU A 239 -14.55 16.57 6.39
N ILE A 240 -13.68 16.49 5.39
CA ILE A 240 -12.52 15.58 5.37
C ILE A 240 -11.46 15.99 6.41
N PHE A 241 -11.30 17.30 6.63
CA PHE A 241 -10.26 17.87 7.49
C PHE A 241 -10.76 18.37 8.84
N ALA A 242 -12.02 18.12 9.20
CA ALA A 242 -12.68 18.69 10.37
C ALA A 242 -11.98 18.36 11.70
N GLU A 243 -11.36 17.18 11.78
CA GLU A 243 -10.83 16.59 13.02
C GLU A 243 -9.29 16.63 13.12
N ILE A 244 -8.59 17.41 12.27
CA ILE A 244 -7.10 17.43 12.22
C ILE A 244 -6.43 18.81 12.20
#